data_AF-N4VWE5-F1
#
_entry.id   AF-N4VWE5-F1
#
_cell.length_a   1.000
_cell.length_b   1.000
_cell.length_c   1.000
_cell.angle_alpha   90.00
_cell.angle_beta   90.00
_cell.angle_gamma   90.00
#
_symmetry.space_group_name_H-M   'P 1'
#
loop_
_entity.id
_entity.type
_entity.pdbx_description
1 polymer ?
#
loop_
_entity_poly.entity_id
_entity_poly.type
_entity_poly.pdbx_seq_one_letter_code
_entity_poly.pdbx_strand_id
1 'polypeptide(L)'
;MEAKSPSYKPLMSTDSRDSESVEDFGDSQNGEKSLLQRFRWVQWSLKSQLRSQSRDQRSPSWMSGLLGKSLVALGILALSMTFGFIFSLLRAPTDQDCARQLSMWSPALDAVEYVQMDFNDAFNSTSIYRGLPTPEREQAWFDLTYKHAVEIPPERLAGLNRSEEDNLKHVPEDVGTGYVALLEVFHQLHCLNMIRVYTWWQVGKYDKIPVGLSNDPLKNRIHVDHCLEALRISLMCFADVTPLMVRLGGPAGARADFNTHHKCRNFDKISNWIDENWTVR
;
A
#
# COMPACT_ATOMS: atom_id res chain seq x y z
N MET A 1 -2.82 33.96 23.44
CA MET A 1 -2.18 33.34 22.26
C MET A 1 -2.99 32.09 21.95
N GLU A 2 -3.93 32.19 21.02
CA GLU A 2 -4.75 31.05 20.60
C GLU A 2 -3.94 30.13 19.69
N ALA A 3 -3.80 28.87 20.08
CA ALA A 3 -3.21 27.84 19.27
C ALA A 3 -4.18 27.49 18.13
N LYS A 4 -3.80 27.81 16.88
CA LYS A 4 -4.50 27.30 15.70
C LYS A 4 -4.33 25.78 15.64
N SER A 5 -5.44 25.05 15.66
CA SER A 5 -5.47 23.63 15.36
C SER A 5 -5.11 23.38 13.89
N PRO A 6 -4.39 22.30 13.56
CA PRO A 6 -4.19 21.92 12.16
C PRO A 6 -5.52 21.44 11.56
N SER A 7 -5.94 22.10 10.48
CA SER A 7 -7.10 21.69 9.68
C SER A 7 -6.69 20.51 8.80
N TYR A 8 -7.03 19.30 9.22
CA TYR A 8 -6.99 18.12 8.35
C TYR A 8 -8.31 18.07 7.57
N LYS A 9 -8.25 18.25 6.25
CA LYS A 9 -9.40 18.04 5.36
C LYS A 9 -9.29 16.64 4.73
N PRO A 10 -10.19 15.70 5.07
CA PRO A 10 -10.33 14.47 4.32
C PRO A 10 -10.85 14.79 2.91
N LEU A 11 -10.14 14.35 1.88
CA LEU A 11 -10.60 14.40 0.50
C LEU A 11 -11.19 13.04 0.13
N MET A 12 -12.52 12.91 0.21
CA MET A 12 -13.31 12.06 -0.70
C MET A 12 -14.80 12.27 -0.44
N SER A 13 -15.48 12.85 -1.43
CA SER A 13 -16.94 12.83 -1.59
C SER A 13 -17.31 11.66 -2.50
N THR A 14 -18.20 10.78 -2.07
CA THR A 14 -18.93 9.89 -2.97
C THR A 14 -20.38 10.32 -2.99
N ASP A 15 -20.79 10.85 -4.14
CA ASP A 15 -22.13 11.33 -4.44
C ASP A 15 -23.08 10.17 -4.77
N SER A 16 -24.33 10.42 -4.37
CA SER A 16 -25.63 9.95 -4.86
C SER A 16 -25.74 8.74 -5.81
N ARG A 17 -26.62 7.81 -5.42
CA ARG A 17 -27.36 6.94 -6.35
C ARG A 17 -28.84 7.04 -6.04
N ASP A 18 -29.56 7.64 -6.98
CA ASP A 18 -31.01 7.77 -7.01
C ASP A 18 -31.68 6.40 -7.22
N SER A 19 -32.81 6.18 -6.54
CA SER A 19 -33.71 5.06 -6.79
C SER A 19 -35.09 5.61 -7.14
N GLU A 20 -35.49 5.42 -8.39
CA GLU A 20 -36.80 5.76 -8.93
C GLU A 20 -37.92 4.85 -8.39
N SER A 21 -39.09 5.45 -8.25
CA SER A 21 -40.39 4.90 -7.87
C SER A 21 -41.06 4.10 -9.00
N VAL A 22 -41.82 3.07 -8.65
CA VAL A 22 -42.78 2.40 -9.55
C VAL A 22 -44.18 2.53 -8.93
N GLU A 23 -45.11 3.11 -9.69
CA GLU A 23 -46.55 3.10 -9.40
C GLU A 23 -47.31 2.07 -10.25
N ASP A 24 -48.28 1.48 -9.54
CA ASP A 24 -49.55 0.79 -9.84
C ASP A 24 -50.13 0.73 -11.28
N PHE A 25 -50.80 -0.40 -11.59
CA PHE A 25 -52.08 -0.45 -12.33
C PHE A 25 -52.76 -1.83 -12.18
N GLY A 26 -53.93 -1.87 -11.54
CA GLY A 26 -55.20 -2.14 -12.23
C GLY A 26 -55.73 -3.58 -12.38
N ASP A 27 -56.84 -3.81 -11.67
CA ASP A 27 -57.74 -4.98 -11.50
C ASP A 27 -58.53 -5.47 -12.74
N SER A 28 -59.01 -6.74 -12.72
CA SER A 28 -60.33 -7.13 -13.27
C SER A 28 -60.72 -8.58 -12.96
N GLN A 29 -61.96 -8.76 -12.48
CA GLN A 29 -62.62 -9.98 -12.00
C GLN A 29 -63.39 -10.79 -13.07
N ASN A 30 -63.76 -12.01 -12.63
CA ASN A 30 -65.07 -12.69 -12.75
C ASN A 30 -65.28 -13.81 -13.78
N GLY A 31 -65.85 -14.92 -13.29
CA GLY A 31 -66.83 -15.70 -14.05
C GLY A 31 -66.88 -17.21 -13.82
N GLU A 32 -67.26 -17.68 -12.62
CA GLU A 32 -67.79 -19.04 -12.46
C GLU A 32 -69.23 -19.12 -13.00
N LYS A 33 -69.56 -20.17 -13.78
CA LYS A 33 -70.53 -21.23 -13.42
C LYS A 33 -71.00 -22.06 -14.61
N SER A 34 -71.24 -23.33 -14.28
CA SER A 34 -72.27 -24.26 -14.82
C SER A 34 -71.72 -25.55 -15.39
N LEU A 35 -71.73 -26.54 -14.50
CA LEU A 35 -71.15 -27.88 -14.51
C LEU A 35 -72.10 -28.98 -15.01
N LEU A 36 -73.19 -28.67 -15.72
CA LEU A 36 -74.28 -29.65 -15.87
C LEU A 36 -74.74 -29.96 -17.30
N GLN A 37 -73.83 -29.97 -18.29
CA GLN A 37 -74.14 -30.59 -19.59
C GLN A 37 -73.00 -31.45 -20.21
N ARG A 38 -71.87 -31.66 -19.52
CA ARG A 38 -70.71 -32.41 -20.09
C ARG A 38 -70.61 -33.89 -19.72
N PHE A 39 -71.54 -34.44 -18.94
CA PHE A 39 -71.35 -35.73 -18.26
C PHE A 39 -71.65 -37.01 -19.06
N ARG A 40 -72.05 -36.96 -20.33
CA ARG A 40 -72.38 -38.20 -21.10
C ARG A 40 -71.43 -38.57 -22.23
N TRP A 41 -70.43 -37.74 -22.54
CA TRP A 41 -69.39 -38.04 -23.54
C TRP A 41 -67.99 -38.32 -22.95
N VAL A 42 -67.78 -38.05 -21.65
CA VAL A 42 -66.47 -38.16 -21.00
C VAL A 42 -66.06 -39.61 -20.72
N GLN A 43 -66.99 -40.55 -20.52
CA GLN A 43 -66.63 -41.93 -20.17
C GLN A 43 -66.17 -42.82 -21.34
N TRP A 44 -66.46 -42.48 -22.59
CA TRP A 44 -66.00 -43.28 -23.74
C TRP A 44 -64.67 -42.78 -24.32
N SER A 45 -64.34 -41.48 -24.15
CA SER A 45 -63.05 -40.91 -24.58
C SER A 45 -61.89 -41.29 -23.64
N LEU A 46 -62.13 -41.42 -22.33
CA LEU A 46 -61.05 -41.70 -21.38
C LEU A 46 -60.43 -43.12 -21.50
N LYS A 47 -61.16 -44.12 -22.02
CA LYS A 47 -60.61 -45.49 -22.16
C LYS A 47 -59.84 -45.73 -23.47
N SER A 48 -60.10 -44.96 -24.52
CA SER A 48 -59.35 -45.08 -25.79
C SER A 48 -58.11 -44.19 -25.82
N GLN A 49 -58.08 -43.10 -25.05
CA GLN A 49 -56.90 -42.23 -24.94
C GLN A 49 -55.84 -42.77 -23.96
N LEU A 50 -56.21 -43.63 -23.00
CA LEU A 50 -55.24 -44.30 -22.11
C LEU A 50 -54.52 -45.50 -22.75
N ARG A 51 -54.92 -45.94 -23.96
CA ARG A 51 -54.34 -47.14 -24.61
C ARG A 51 -53.48 -46.84 -25.84
N SER A 52 -53.42 -45.59 -26.32
CA SER A 52 -52.54 -45.21 -27.44
C SER A 52 -51.31 -44.38 -27.04
N GLN A 53 -51.15 -44.06 -25.75
CA GLN A 53 -50.01 -43.31 -25.21
C GLN A 53 -48.98 -44.21 -24.50
N SER A 54 -48.67 -45.38 -25.08
CA SER A 54 -47.50 -46.19 -24.71
C SER A 54 -46.55 -46.40 -25.88
N ARG A 55 -46.50 -45.42 -26.79
CA ARG A 55 -45.38 -45.28 -27.71
C ARG A 55 -44.16 -44.94 -26.87
N ASP A 56 -43.27 -45.92 -26.74
CA ASP A 56 -42.00 -45.90 -26.01
C ASP A 56 -41.17 -44.69 -26.49
N GLN A 57 -41.40 -43.50 -25.91
CA GLN A 57 -40.52 -42.33 -26.03
C GLN A 57 -39.31 -42.60 -25.15
N ARG A 58 -38.48 -43.58 -25.53
CA ARG A 58 -37.13 -43.70 -25.01
C ARG A 58 -36.35 -42.54 -25.60
N SER A 59 -36.21 -41.46 -24.84
CA SER A 59 -35.18 -40.46 -25.14
C SER A 59 -33.84 -41.20 -25.26
N PRO A 60 -32.96 -40.84 -26.22
CA PRO A 60 -31.67 -41.51 -26.35
C PRO A 60 -30.94 -41.39 -25.01
N SER A 61 -30.61 -42.51 -24.35
CA SER A 61 -29.97 -42.49 -23.02
C SER A 61 -28.62 -41.75 -22.99
N TRP A 62 -28.01 -41.60 -24.17
CA TRP A 62 -26.89 -40.70 -24.46
C TRP A 62 -27.19 -39.24 -24.03
N MET A 63 -28.39 -38.72 -24.35
CA MET A 63 -28.70 -37.29 -24.23
C MET A 63 -28.93 -36.89 -22.79
N SER A 64 -29.59 -37.75 -22.01
CA SER A 64 -29.71 -37.59 -20.55
C SER A 64 -28.35 -37.70 -19.84
N GLY A 65 -27.46 -38.57 -20.33
CA GLY A 65 -26.08 -38.68 -19.83
C GLY A 65 -25.21 -37.44 -20.09
N LEU A 66 -25.34 -36.81 -21.27
CA LEU A 66 -24.64 -35.56 -21.59
C LEU A 66 -25.19 -34.37 -20.82
N LEU A 67 -26.52 -34.24 -20.71
CA LEU A 67 -27.17 -33.20 -19.90
C LEU A 67 -26.77 -33.30 -18.42
N GLY A 68 -26.73 -34.51 -17.86
CA GLY A 68 -26.27 -34.74 -16.49
C GLY A 68 -24.80 -34.33 -16.27
N LYS A 69 -23.90 -34.69 -17.21
CA LYS A 69 -22.49 -34.27 -17.15
C LYS A 69 -22.32 -32.75 -17.24
N SER A 70 -23.07 -32.08 -18.11
CA SER A 70 -23.05 -30.62 -18.24
C SER A 70 -23.57 -29.90 -16.99
N LEU A 71 -24.62 -30.42 -16.35
CA LEU A 71 -25.15 -29.85 -15.10
C LEU A 71 -24.17 -30.01 -13.93
N VAL A 72 -23.48 -31.16 -13.85
CA VAL A 72 -22.41 -31.37 -12.86
C VAL A 72 -21.26 -30.39 -13.10
N ALA A 73 -20.84 -30.20 -14.35
CA ALA A 73 -19.78 -29.24 -14.69
C ALA A 73 -20.16 -27.79 -14.34
N LEU A 74 -21.40 -27.37 -14.64
CA LEU A 74 -21.92 -26.05 -14.27
C LEU A 74 -22.01 -25.86 -12.75
N GLY A 75 -22.43 -26.91 -12.02
CA GLY A 75 -22.45 -26.89 -10.56
C GLY A 75 -21.05 -26.73 -9.94
N ILE A 76 -20.05 -27.44 -10.47
CA ILE A 76 -18.65 -27.31 -10.04
C ILE A 76 -18.12 -25.91 -10.35
N LEU A 77 -18.41 -25.37 -11.55
CA LEU A 77 -18.01 -24.02 -11.92
C LEU A 77 -18.63 -22.98 -10.98
N ALA A 78 -19.93 -23.07 -10.72
CA ALA A 78 -20.64 -22.18 -9.81
C ALA A 78 -20.07 -22.26 -8.38
N LEU A 79 -19.80 -23.46 -7.87
CA LEU A 79 -19.15 -23.66 -6.56
C LEU A 79 -17.73 -23.08 -6.53
N SER A 80 -16.97 -23.20 -7.62
CA SER A 80 -15.61 -22.62 -7.69
C SER A 80 -15.64 -21.10 -7.72
N MET A 81 -16.61 -20.50 -8.42
CA MET A 81 -16.79 -19.05 -8.49
C MET A 81 -17.28 -18.49 -7.15
N THR A 82 -18.23 -19.15 -6.48
CA THR A 82 -18.67 -18.73 -5.14
C THR A 82 -17.56 -18.90 -4.12
N PHE A 83 -16.79 -20.00 -4.15
CA PHE A 83 -15.63 -20.18 -3.30
C PHE A 83 -14.57 -19.11 -3.57
N GLY A 84 -14.25 -18.81 -4.83
CA GLY A 84 -13.31 -17.76 -5.19
C GLY A 84 -13.76 -16.37 -4.75
N PHE A 85 -15.05 -16.07 -4.88
CA PHE A 85 -15.65 -14.82 -4.41
C PHE A 85 -15.60 -14.70 -2.88
N ILE A 86 -16.01 -15.74 -2.16
CA ILE A 86 -15.94 -15.79 -0.69
C ILE A 86 -14.48 -15.68 -0.23
N PHE A 87 -13.56 -16.40 -0.85
CA PHE A 87 -12.14 -16.32 -0.55
C PHE A 87 -11.59 -14.91 -0.80
N SER A 88 -11.99 -14.24 -1.89
CA SER A 88 -11.60 -12.86 -2.17
C SER A 88 -12.13 -11.88 -1.11
N LEU A 89 -13.32 -12.11 -0.56
CA LEU A 89 -13.89 -11.28 0.50
C LEU A 89 -13.25 -11.55 1.88
N LEU A 90 -12.77 -12.77 2.11
CA LEU A 90 -12.20 -13.19 3.40
C LEU A 90 -10.67 -13.10 3.44
N ARG A 91 -10.00 -12.88 2.31
CA ARG A 91 -8.54 -12.77 2.24
C ARG A 91 -8.07 -11.51 2.96
N ALA A 92 -7.25 -11.69 3.99
CA ALA A 92 -6.55 -10.57 4.62
C ALA A 92 -5.57 -9.92 3.63
N PRO A 93 -5.42 -8.59 3.65
CA PRO A 93 -4.44 -7.90 2.82
C PRO A 93 -3.02 -8.36 3.18
N THR A 94 -2.16 -8.49 2.18
CA THR A 94 -0.75 -8.76 2.41
C THR A 94 -0.04 -7.50 2.89
N ASP A 95 1.14 -7.64 3.49
CA ASP A 95 1.98 -6.48 3.85
C ASP A 95 2.27 -5.58 2.64
N GLN A 96 2.39 -6.16 1.44
CA GLN A 96 2.59 -5.42 0.19
C GLN A 96 1.33 -4.63 -0.21
N ASP A 97 0.14 -5.20 -0.04
CA ASP A 97 -1.12 -4.50 -0.30
C ASP A 97 -1.27 -3.31 0.64
N CYS A 98 -0.97 -3.50 1.92
CA CYS A 98 -0.94 -2.43 2.92
C CYS A 98 0.12 -1.37 2.59
N ALA A 99 1.33 -1.76 2.16
CA ALA A 99 2.38 -0.83 1.78
C ALA A 99 1.94 0.08 0.63
N ARG A 100 1.27 -0.47 -0.39
CA ARG A 100 0.72 0.30 -1.52
C ARG A 100 -0.43 1.20 -1.11
N GLN A 101 -1.28 0.76 -0.18
CA GLN A 101 -2.42 1.55 0.29
C GLN A 101 -2.00 2.71 1.20
N LEU A 102 -0.97 2.50 2.03
CA LEU A 102 -0.55 3.44 3.08
C LEU A 102 0.64 4.31 2.67
N SER A 103 1.07 4.25 1.42
CA SER A 103 2.17 5.05 0.90
C SER A 103 1.73 5.86 -0.32
N MET A 104 2.34 7.03 -0.49
CA MET A 104 2.35 7.67 -1.80
C MET A 104 3.08 6.78 -2.81
N TRP A 105 2.71 6.91 -4.08
CA TRP A 105 3.35 6.15 -5.13
C TRP A 105 4.86 6.40 -5.15
N SER A 106 5.64 5.34 -5.32
CA SER A 106 7.09 5.39 -5.50
C SER A 106 7.51 4.22 -6.38
N PRO A 107 8.51 4.38 -7.27
CA PRO A 107 9.01 3.28 -8.08
C PRO A 107 9.60 2.14 -7.22
N ALA A 108 10.04 2.44 -6.00
CA ALA A 108 10.59 1.47 -5.07
C ALA A 108 9.53 0.69 -4.26
N LEU A 109 8.22 0.95 -4.45
CA LEU A 109 7.18 0.28 -3.65
C LEU A 109 7.21 -1.24 -3.78
N ASP A 110 7.59 -1.77 -4.94
CA ASP A 110 7.67 -3.21 -5.16
C ASP A 110 8.84 -3.88 -4.43
N ALA A 111 9.83 -3.11 -3.97
CA ALA A 111 10.93 -3.60 -3.14
C ALA A 111 10.62 -3.56 -1.63
N VAL A 112 9.45 -3.04 -1.24
CA VAL A 112 9.07 -2.93 0.18
C VAL A 112 8.74 -4.31 0.73
N GLU A 113 9.64 -4.84 1.55
CA GLU A 113 9.38 -5.99 2.41
C GLU A 113 9.43 -5.54 3.87
N TYR A 114 8.75 -6.27 4.77
CA TYR A 114 8.81 -5.99 6.20
C TYR A 114 9.58 -7.06 6.96
N VAL A 115 10.41 -6.62 7.91
CA VAL A 115 11.17 -7.46 8.81
C VAL A 115 10.87 -7.06 10.25
N GLN A 116 10.96 -8.02 11.17
CA GLN A 116 10.90 -7.77 12.61
C GLN A 116 12.32 -7.81 13.17
N MET A 117 12.67 -6.82 13.97
CA MET A 117 14.00 -6.74 14.58
C MET A 117 13.96 -6.01 15.92
N ASP A 118 14.88 -6.41 16.80
CA ASP A 118 15.17 -5.67 18.02
C ASP A 118 16.23 -4.62 17.73
N PHE A 119 16.03 -3.41 18.22
CA PHE A 119 17.06 -2.39 18.16
C PHE A 119 18.21 -2.72 19.11
N ASN A 120 19.40 -2.27 18.74
CA ASN A 120 20.60 -2.31 19.59
C ASN A 120 21.07 -0.88 19.85
N ASP A 121 20.22 -0.07 20.49
CA ASP A 121 20.41 1.38 20.63
C ASP A 121 20.70 1.82 22.08
N ALA A 122 20.98 0.89 22.98
CA ALA A 122 21.46 1.21 24.33
C ALA A 122 22.65 2.21 24.28
N PHE A 123 22.79 3.08 25.29
CA PHE A 123 23.83 4.13 25.29
C PHE A 123 25.27 3.62 25.10
N ASN A 124 25.55 2.40 25.54
CA ASN A 124 26.87 1.74 25.41
C ASN A 124 26.97 0.81 24.19
N SER A 125 25.91 0.70 23.36
CA SER A 125 25.98 -0.08 22.13
C SER A 125 26.96 0.57 21.14
N THR A 126 27.60 -0.26 20.33
CA THR A 126 28.56 0.17 19.32
C THR A 126 27.99 -0.10 17.94
N SER A 127 28.38 0.74 16.99
CA SER A 127 28.02 0.62 15.57
C SER A 127 29.07 1.37 14.76
N ILE A 128 29.31 0.93 13.52
CA ILE A 128 30.18 1.66 12.60
C ILE A 128 29.74 3.12 12.45
N TYR A 129 28.43 3.39 12.56
CA TYR A 129 27.84 4.72 12.43
C TYR A 129 27.94 5.61 13.69
N ARG A 130 28.33 5.06 14.85
CA ARG A 130 28.36 5.77 16.14
C ARG A 130 29.79 6.10 16.59
N GLY A 131 30.02 7.34 17.01
CA GLY A 131 31.28 7.79 17.62
C GLY A 131 31.97 8.95 16.91
N LEU A 132 33.24 9.18 17.28
CA LEU A 132 34.11 10.22 16.70
C LEU A 132 34.28 10.03 15.18
N PRO A 133 34.55 11.08 14.40
CA PRO A 133 34.91 10.91 13.00
C PRO A 133 36.15 10.02 12.84
N THR A 134 36.06 8.99 12.02
CA THR A 134 37.21 8.17 11.57
C THR A 134 37.05 7.92 10.07
N PRO A 135 38.13 7.69 9.30
CA PRO A 135 38.01 7.46 7.85
C PRO A 135 37.02 6.36 7.49
N GLU A 136 37.05 5.24 8.21
CA GLU A 136 36.12 4.11 8.03
C GLU A 136 34.65 4.50 8.29
N ARG A 137 34.40 5.29 9.34
CA ARG A 137 33.05 5.75 9.70
C ARG A 137 32.52 6.78 8.70
N GLU A 138 33.37 7.70 8.25
CA GLU A 138 32.99 8.66 7.21
C GLU A 138 32.65 7.96 5.90
N GLN A 139 33.40 6.91 5.55
CA GLN A 139 33.07 6.09 4.39
C GLN A 139 31.74 5.36 4.57
N ALA A 140 31.50 4.72 5.71
CA ALA A 140 30.23 4.04 5.97
C ALA A 140 29.03 5.00 5.87
N TRP A 141 29.13 6.21 6.44
CA TRP A 141 28.10 7.23 6.29
C TRP A 141 27.94 7.74 4.86
N PHE A 142 29.03 7.84 4.10
CA PHE A 142 28.97 8.17 2.68
C PHE A 142 28.19 7.09 1.92
N ASP A 143 28.56 5.81 2.06
CA ASP A 143 27.90 4.70 1.37
C ASP A 143 26.42 4.55 1.75
N LEU A 144 26.06 4.87 3.00
CA LEU A 144 24.69 4.84 3.51
C LEU A 144 23.80 5.94 2.90
N THR A 145 24.38 7.11 2.59
CA THR A 145 23.61 8.32 2.21
C THR A 145 23.72 8.67 0.73
N TYR A 146 24.85 8.33 0.10
CA TYR A 146 25.13 8.68 -1.28
C TYR A 146 24.52 7.64 -2.22
N LYS A 147 23.29 7.92 -2.66
CA LYS A 147 22.55 7.12 -3.65
C LYS A 147 22.24 7.97 -4.87
N HIS A 148 22.22 7.31 -6.02
CA HIS A 148 21.86 7.92 -7.30
C HIS A 148 20.36 8.25 -7.36
N ALA A 149 19.97 9.06 -8.33
CA ALA A 149 18.58 9.45 -8.53
C ALA A 149 17.84 8.50 -9.49
N VAL A 150 16.51 8.53 -9.39
CA VAL A 150 15.60 7.78 -10.25
C VAL A 150 14.79 8.74 -11.12
N GLU A 151 14.33 8.21 -12.24
CA GLU A 151 13.33 8.86 -13.08
C GLU A 151 11.94 8.62 -12.51
N ILE A 152 11.16 9.70 -12.42
CA ILE A 152 9.72 9.65 -12.20
C ILE A 152 9.03 9.85 -13.55
N PRO A 153 8.28 8.85 -14.04
CA PRO A 153 7.54 8.98 -15.30
C PRO A 153 6.51 10.12 -15.24
N PRO A 154 6.31 10.90 -16.31
CA PRO A 154 5.38 12.02 -16.31
C PRO A 154 3.95 11.66 -15.89
N GLU A 155 3.47 10.47 -16.27
CA GLU A 155 2.12 9.98 -15.93
C GLU A 155 1.92 9.74 -14.42
N ARG A 156 3.01 9.69 -13.64
CA ARG A 156 2.97 9.49 -12.18
C ARG A 156 2.97 10.80 -11.39
N LEU A 157 3.26 11.95 -12.02
CA LEU A 157 3.35 13.25 -11.34
C LEU A 157 2.07 13.66 -10.61
N ALA A 158 0.92 13.53 -11.29
CA ALA A 158 -0.37 13.92 -10.72
C ALA A 158 -0.68 13.13 -9.44
N GLY A 159 -0.29 11.85 -9.38
CA GLY A 159 -0.43 11.00 -8.19
C GLY A 159 0.42 11.44 -7.00
N LEU A 160 1.41 12.32 -7.20
CA LEU A 160 2.24 12.92 -6.16
C LEU A 160 1.80 14.34 -5.78
N ASN A 161 0.62 14.78 -6.27
CA ASN A 161 0.14 16.15 -6.11
C ASN A 161 1.16 17.18 -6.67
N ARG A 162 1.69 16.87 -7.85
CA ARG A 162 2.64 17.69 -8.60
C ARG A 162 2.19 17.83 -10.06
N SER A 163 2.70 18.87 -10.73
CA SER A 163 2.45 19.13 -12.15
C SER A 163 3.69 19.70 -12.84
N GLU A 164 3.61 19.84 -14.17
CA GLU A 164 4.63 20.53 -14.98
C GLU A 164 4.91 21.97 -14.53
N GLU A 165 3.92 22.61 -13.89
CA GLU A 165 4.02 23.99 -13.43
C GLU A 165 4.98 24.16 -12.24
N ASP A 166 5.32 23.06 -11.56
CA ASP A 166 6.24 23.04 -10.42
C ASP A 166 7.72 23.25 -10.83
N ASN A 167 8.02 23.41 -12.13
CA ASN A 167 9.37 23.61 -12.69
C ASN A 167 10.37 22.53 -12.22
N LEU A 168 9.94 21.27 -12.23
CA LEU A 168 10.74 20.14 -11.82
C LEU A 168 11.86 19.87 -12.82
N LYS A 169 13.00 19.38 -12.31
CA LYS A 169 14.15 19.03 -13.15
C LYS A 169 13.85 17.76 -13.94
N HIS A 170 13.91 17.84 -15.27
CA HIS A 170 13.89 16.66 -16.13
C HIS A 170 15.19 15.85 -16.03
N VAL A 171 15.05 14.54 -16.25
CA VAL A 171 16.22 13.69 -16.50
C VAL A 171 16.90 14.10 -17.81
N PRO A 172 18.19 13.78 -18.01
CA PRO A 172 18.84 13.97 -19.30
C PRO A 172 18.06 13.32 -20.45
N GLU A 173 18.06 13.92 -21.64
CA GLU A 173 17.30 13.44 -22.80
C GLU A 173 17.68 12.00 -23.22
N ASP A 174 18.92 11.57 -22.95
CA ASP A 174 19.42 10.23 -23.19
C ASP A 174 18.97 9.20 -22.14
N VAL A 175 18.45 9.65 -21.00
CA VAL A 175 17.88 8.81 -19.95
C VAL A 175 16.38 8.61 -20.17
N GLY A 176 15.63 9.69 -20.41
CA GLY A 176 14.19 9.63 -20.55
C GLY A 176 13.52 11.00 -20.66
N THR A 177 12.20 11.03 -20.47
CA THR A 177 11.39 12.26 -20.54
C THR A 177 10.81 12.69 -19.19
N GLY A 178 11.02 11.88 -18.15
CA GLY A 178 10.53 12.11 -16.80
C GLY A 178 11.38 13.08 -15.99
N TYR A 179 11.26 12.96 -14.66
CA TYR A 179 11.82 13.90 -13.69
C TYR A 179 12.82 13.23 -12.77
N VAL A 180 13.84 13.98 -12.38
CA VAL A 180 14.83 13.53 -11.40
C VAL A 180 14.19 13.52 -10.01
N ALA A 181 14.24 12.38 -9.32
CA ALA A 181 13.86 12.28 -7.92
C ALA A 181 14.85 11.43 -7.11
N LEU A 182 14.86 11.69 -5.80
CA LEU A 182 15.57 10.88 -4.82
C LEU A 182 14.55 10.09 -3.99
N LEU A 183 14.91 8.89 -3.55
CA LEU A 183 14.11 8.23 -2.52
C LEU A 183 14.30 8.96 -1.19
N GLU A 184 13.19 9.36 -0.59
CA GLU A 184 13.15 10.24 0.59
C GLU A 184 13.95 9.70 1.79
N VAL A 185 14.06 8.38 1.95
CA VAL A 185 14.87 7.77 3.03
C VAL A 185 16.34 8.18 2.96
N PHE A 186 16.93 8.30 1.76
CA PHE A 186 18.33 8.71 1.61
C PHE A 186 18.52 10.20 1.84
N HIS A 187 17.52 11.03 1.50
CA HIS A 187 17.50 12.43 1.87
C HIS A 187 17.44 12.63 3.40
N GLN A 188 16.63 11.83 4.09
CA GLN A 188 16.56 11.82 5.56
C GLN A 188 17.88 11.37 6.20
N LEU A 189 18.49 10.30 5.68
CA LEU A 189 19.80 9.83 6.15
C LEU A 189 20.91 10.85 5.87
N HIS A 190 20.87 11.54 4.72
CA HIS A 190 21.75 12.66 4.41
C HIS A 190 21.58 13.77 5.46
N CYS A 191 20.35 14.19 5.74
CA CYS A 191 20.06 15.21 6.76
C CYS A 191 20.62 14.83 8.14
N LEU A 192 20.45 13.57 8.55
CA LEU A 192 21.01 13.05 9.80
C LEU A 192 22.54 13.14 9.80
N ASN A 193 23.18 12.74 8.70
CA ASN A 193 24.64 12.80 8.56
C ASN A 193 25.15 14.25 8.59
N MET A 194 24.44 15.20 7.96
CA MET A 194 24.81 16.61 7.97
C MET A 194 24.80 17.19 9.39
N ILE A 195 23.80 16.85 10.21
CA ILE A 195 23.75 17.24 11.62
C ILE A 195 24.93 16.61 12.39
N ARG A 196 25.19 15.31 12.19
CA ARG A 196 26.31 14.60 12.82
C ARG A 196 27.66 15.26 12.51
N VAL A 197 27.91 15.52 11.23
CA VAL A 197 29.17 16.09 10.76
C VAL A 197 29.33 17.53 11.26
N TYR A 198 28.26 18.33 11.20
CA TYR A 198 28.26 19.69 11.72
C TYR A 198 28.56 19.75 13.23
N THR A 199 27.90 18.92 14.04
CA THR A 199 28.14 18.90 15.50
C THR A 199 29.57 18.53 15.86
N TRP A 200 30.16 17.53 15.19
CA TRP A 200 31.56 17.17 15.40
C TRP A 200 32.55 18.25 14.92
N TRP A 201 32.23 18.94 13.83
CA TRP A 201 33.04 20.06 13.34
C TRP A 201 33.02 21.24 14.31
N GLN A 202 31.86 21.60 14.87
CA GLN A 202 31.74 22.68 15.83
C GLN A 202 32.55 22.47 17.11
N VAL A 203 32.79 21.20 17.51
CA VAL A 203 33.62 20.86 18.67
C VAL A 203 35.06 20.46 18.30
N GLY A 204 35.50 20.84 17.09
CA GLY A 204 36.90 20.72 16.66
C GLY A 204 37.38 19.29 16.41
N LYS A 205 36.49 18.36 16.02
CA LYS A 205 36.87 16.97 15.69
C LYS A 205 37.16 16.73 14.21
N TYR A 206 37.26 17.80 13.43
CA TYR A 206 37.72 17.74 12.05
C TYR A 206 38.85 18.75 11.83
N ASP A 207 39.92 18.29 11.17
CA ASP A 207 41.07 19.13 10.84
C ASP A 207 40.80 20.07 9.65
N LYS A 208 39.80 19.72 8.84
CA LYS A 208 39.38 20.44 7.63
C LYS A 208 37.87 20.56 7.61
N ILE A 209 37.34 21.41 6.74
CA ILE A 209 35.90 21.46 6.50
C ILE A 209 35.46 20.10 5.96
N PRO A 210 34.52 19.44 6.65
CA PRO A 210 34.01 18.14 6.21
C PRO A 210 33.30 18.22 4.87
N VAL A 211 33.24 17.09 4.16
CA VAL A 211 32.45 16.94 2.94
C VAL A 211 30.98 17.27 3.22
N GLY A 212 30.34 18.00 2.31
CA GLY A 212 28.96 18.47 2.45
C GLY A 212 28.81 19.81 3.18
N LEU A 213 29.85 20.26 3.89
CA LEU A 213 29.91 21.60 4.47
C LEU A 213 30.74 22.55 3.59
N SER A 214 30.60 23.84 3.83
CA SER A 214 31.24 24.92 3.09
C SER A 214 32.07 25.83 3.99
N ASN A 215 32.85 26.73 3.39
CA ASN A 215 33.56 27.80 4.13
C ASN A 215 32.62 28.86 4.72
N ASP A 216 31.34 28.87 4.33
CA ASP A 216 30.36 29.84 4.80
C ASP A 216 29.57 29.27 6.00
N PRO A 217 29.77 29.82 7.21
CA PRO A 217 29.06 29.35 8.40
C PRO A 217 27.55 29.54 8.32
N LEU A 218 27.07 30.61 7.69
CA LEU A 218 25.65 30.88 7.54
C LEU A 218 25.00 29.86 6.62
N LYS A 219 25.64 29.56 5.48
CA LYS A 219 25.18 28.51 4.55
C LYS A 219 25.08 27.15 5.25
N ASN A 220 26.10 26.79 6.03
CA ASN A 220 26.10 25.54 6.78
C ASN A 220 24.97 25.51 7.82
N ARG A 221 24.74 26.62 8.52
CA ARG A 221 23.66 26.69 9.51
C ARG A 221 22.29 26.55 8.86
N ILE A 222 22.03 27.26 7.77
CA ILE A 222 20.75 27.17 7.02
C ILE A 222 20.50 25.73 6.58
N HIS A 223 21.52 25.04 6.06
CA HIS A 223 21.40 23.64 5.66
C HIS A 223 21.05 22.75 6.86
N VAL A 224 21.74 22.90 8.00
CA VAL A 224 21.46 22.12 9.21
C VAL A 224 20.07 22.41 9.79
N ASP A 225 19.60 23.65 9.73
CA ASP A 225 18.23 24.02 10.12
C ASP A 225 17.18 23.35 9.25
N HIS A 226 17.41 23.31 7.93
CA HIS A 226 16.58 22.53 7.01
C HIS A 226 16.58 21.04 7.38
N CYS A 227 17.75 20.45 7.65
CA CYS A 227 17.86 19.04 8.02
C CYS A 227 17.08 18.71 9.31
N LEU A 228 17.18 19.57 10.32
CA LEU A 228 16.44 19.41 11.58
C LEU A 228 14.92 19.44 11.34
N GLU A 229 14.44 20.39 10.52
CA GLU A 229 13.03 20.52 10.23
C GLU A 229 12.49 19.39 9.34
N ALA A 230 13.25 18.97 8.32
CA ALA A 230 12.89 17.83 7.47
C ALA A 230 12.75 16.53 8.28
N LEU A 231 13.71 16.26 9.18
CA LEU A 231 13.64 15.11 10.07
C LEU A 231 12.47 15.22 11.05
N ARG A 232 12.21 16.40 11.63
CA ARG A 232 11.06 16.61 12.52
C ARG A 232 9.73 16.31 11.81
N ILE A 233 9.54 16.83 10.60
CA ILE A 233 8.34 16.60 9.80
C ILE A 233 8.20 15.10 9.46
N SER A 234 9.29 14.46 9.03
CA SER A 234 9.31 13.04 8.70
C SER A 234 8.94 12.15 9.90
N LEU A 235 9.58 12.38 11.06
CA LEU A 235 9.29 11.64 12.29
C LEU A 235 7.83 11.80 12.74
N MET A 236 7.26 13.00 12.56
CA MET A 236 5.84 13.24 12.86
C MET A 236 4.89 12.63 11.81
N CYS A 237 5.34 12.49 10.57
CA CYS A 237 4.57 11.84 9.51
C CYS A 237 4.48 10.33 9.75
N PHE A 238 5.60 9.68 10.09
CA PHE A 238 5.61 8.26 10.42
C PHE A 238 5.02 7.96 11.79
N ALA A 239 5.22 8.86 12.77
CA ALA A 239 4.61 8.83 14.10
C ALA A 239 4.64 7.43 14.75
N ASP A 240 5.83 6.89 14.96
CA ASP A 240 6.01 5.53 15.49
C ASP A 240 5.32 5.36 16.86
N VAL A 241 4.34 4.46 16.90
CA VAL A 241 3.54 4.14 18.10
C VAL A 241 4.06 2.93 18.86
N THR A 242 5.22 2.38 18.48
CA THR A 242 5.84 1.24 19.17
C THR A 242 6.22 1.64 20.60
N PRO A 243 5.76 0.91 21.64
CA PRO A 243 6.01 1.31 23.02
C PRO A 243 7.50 1.22 23.41
N LEU A 244 8.04 2.31 23.95
CA LEU A 244 9.32 2.33 24.65
C LEU A 244 9.12 1.89 26.10
N MET A 245 9.63 0.72 26.46
CA MET A 245 9.47 0.17 27.81
C MET A 245 10.37 0.88 28.82
N VAL A 246 9.96 0.86 30.09
CA VAL A 246 10.75 1.36 31.22
C VAL A 246 11.20 0.17 32.07
N ARG A 247 12.51 0.07 32.32
CA ARG A 247 13.13 -0.94 33.17
C ARG A 247 13.50 -0.36 34.51
N LEU A 248 13.39 -1.19 35.56
CA LEU A 248 13.89 -0.86 36.88
C LEU A 248 15.44 -0.84 36.88
N GLY A 249 16.01 0.07 37.67
CA GLY A 249 17.45 0.28 37.84
C GLY A 249 17.99 1.54 37.14
N GLY A 250 19.29 1.74 37.25
CA GLY A 250 19.97 2.98 36.82
C GLY A 250 20.00 4.07 37.91
N PRO A 251 20.66 5.21 37.66
CA PRO A 251 20.89 6.24 38.68
C PRO A 251 19.60 6.83 39.28
N ALA A 252 18.51 6.86 38.50
CA ALA A 252 17.21 7.38 38.93
C ALA A 252 16.22 6.27 39.37
N GLY A 253 16.67 5.03 39.52
CA GLY A 253 15.80 3.88 39.88
C GLY A 253 14.95 3.31 38.74
N ALA A 254 14.84 4.03 37.63
CA ALA A 254 14.26 3.55 36.38
C ALA A 254 15.03 4.10 35.17
N ARG A 255 14.97 3.38 34.04
CA ARG A 255 15.59 3.77 32.77
C ARG A 255 14.77 3.28 31.57
N ALA A 256 14.80 4.03 30.47
CA ALA A 256 14.23 3.57 29.21
C ALA A 256 14.96 2.32 28.69
N ASP A 257 14.22 1.45 28.01
CA ASP A 257 14.75 0.31 27.28
C ASP A 257 14.77 0.60 25.78
N PHE A 258 15.94 1.05 25.30
CA PHE A 258 16.13 1.43 23.89
C PHE A 258 16.25 0.23 22.93
N ASN A 259 16.20 -1.00 23.44
CA ASN A 259 16.21 -2.21 22.61
C ASN A 259 14.77 -2.65 22.33
N THR A 260 14.03 -1.79 21.62
CA THR A 260 12.63 -1.97 21.28
C THR A 260 12.46 -2.91 20.08
N HIS A 261 11.40 -3.71 20.11
CA HIS A 261 11.04 -4.64 19.04
C HIS A 261 10.15 -3.94 18.01
N HIS A 262 10.60 -3.85 16.77
CA HIS A 262 9.88 -3.14 15.71
C HIS A 262 9.62 -4.03 14.50
N LYS A 263 8.53 -3.73 13.78
CA LYS A 263 8.31 -4.19 12.41
C LYS A 263 8.69 -3.04 11.47
N CYS A 264 9.79 -3.19 10.75
CA CYS A 264 10.36 -2.17 9.89
C CYS A 264 10.28 -2.58 8.42
N ARG A 265 10.33 -1.61 7.51
CA ARG A 265 10.69 -1.90 6.11
C ARG A 265 12.13 -2.42 6.07
N ASN A 266 12.37 -3.43 5.25
CA ASN A 266 13.70 -3.97 5.03
C ASN A 266 14.55 -2.93 4.29
N PHE A 267 15.42 -2.25 5.03
CA PHE A 267 16.25 -1.18 4.49
C PHE A 267 17.21 -1.69 3.41
N ASP A 268 17.81 -2.86 3.61
CA ASP A 268 18.77 -3.43 2.66
C ASP A 268 18.11 -3.72 1.30
N LYS A 269 16.86 -4.21 1.31
CA LYS A 269 16.07 -4.40 0.08
C LYS A 269 15.83 -3.09 -0.67
N ILE A 270 15.51 -2.02 0.05
CA ILE A 270 15.29 -0.69 -0.54
C ILE A 270 16.61 -0.10 -1.06
N SER A 271 17.71 -0.28 -0.32
CA SER A 271 19.05 0.15 -0.74
C SER A 271 19.51 -0.59 -1.98
N ASN A 272 19.37 -1.91 -2.02
CA ASN A 272 19.77 -2.69 -3.18
C ASN A 272 18.91 -2.33 -4.41
N TRP A 273 17.62 -2.10 -4.21
CA TRP A 273 16.74 -1.68 -5.29
C TRP A 273 17.21 -0.37 -5.94
N ILE A 274 17.63 0.63 -5.16
CA ILE A 274 18.13 1.89 -5.76
C ILE A 274 19.48 1.69 -6.45
N ASP A 275 20.35 0.83 -5.90
CA ASP A 275 21.66 0.54 -6.50
C ASP A 275 21.52 -0.22 -7.84
N GLU A 276 20.43 -0.96 -8.03
CA GLU A 276 20.12 -1.71 -9.25
C GLU A 276 19.28 -0.94 -10.27
N ASN A 277 18.49 0.06 -9.85
CA ASN A 277 17.47 0.71 -10.69
C ASN A 277 17.63 2.24 -10.82
N TRP A 278 18.75 2.81 -10.38
CA TRP A 278 19.02 4.22 -10.63
C TRP A 278 19.15 4.50 -12.13
N THR A 279 18.65 5.65 -12.56
CA THR A 279 18.66 6.06 -13.98
C THR A 279 19.38 7.38 -14.20
N VAL A 280 19.65 8.12 -13.12
CA VAL A 280 20.32 9.42 -13.17
C VAL A 280 21.59 9.36 -12.32
N ARG A 281 22.73 9.56 -12.98
CA ARG A 281 24.06 9.58 -12.36
C ARG A 281 24.33 10.86 -11.57
#